data_AF-A0A355F2U4-F1
#
_entry.id   AF-A0A355F2U4-F1
#
_cell.length_a   1.000
_cell.length_b   1.000
_cell.length_c   1.000
_cell.angle_alpha   90.00
_cell.angle_beta   90.00
_cell.angle_gamma   90.00
#
_symmetry.space_group_name_H-M   'P 1'
#
loop_
_entity.id
_entity.type
_entity.pdbx_description
1 polymer ?
#
loop_
_entity_poly.entity_id
_entity_poly.type
_entity_poly.pdbx_seq_one_letter_code
_entity_poly.pdbx_strand_id
1 'polypeptide(L)'
;DNFFQLGGHSILATRLLARLRDAVGVDVPAVALLAGPTVGQLAAEVDRRRPEASVAAGDTPPPLRIVPAPQDRFEPFPLTEIQQAYWIGGAADFELGDVSMHFYQEIDGKDLDLARLEA
;
A
#
# COMPACT_ATOMS: atom_id res chain seq x y z
N ASP A 1 -24.65 -2.07 9.56
CA ASP A 1 -23.24 -1.68 9.74
C ASP A 1 -22.59 -1.34 8.42
N ASN A 2 -22.25 -0.06 8.21
CA ASN A 2 -21.55 0.43 7.03
C ASN A 2 -20.08 0.71 7.41
N PHE A 3 -19.14 0.12 6.67
CA PHE A 3 -17.71 0.17 6.89
C PHE A 3 -17.19 1.61 7.04
N PHE A 4 -17.59 2.53 6.15
CA PHE A 4 -17.13 3.92 6.17
C PHE A 4 -17.76 4.72 7.31
N GLN A 5 -19.03 4.46 7.62
CA GLN A 5 -19.70 5.11 8.76
C GLN A 5 -19.11 4.68 10.11
N LEU A 6 -18.47 3.50 10.17
CA LEU A 6 -17.76 3.00 11.34
C LEU A 6 -16.29 3.47 11.40
N GLY A 7 -15.88 4.43 10.57
CA GLY A 7 -14.52 4.97 10.54
C GLY A 7 -13.56 4.23 9.60
N GLY A 8 -14.06 3.32 8.77
CA GLY A 8 -13.28 2.68 7.72
C GLY A 8 -12.74 3.67 6.69
N HIS A 9 -11.50 3.48 6.26
CA HIS A 9 -10.82 4.29 5.24
C HIS A 9 -9.94 3.41 4.35
N SER A 10 -9.27 3.99 3.34
CA SER A 10 -8.51 3.26 2.32
C SER A 10 -7.50 2.25 2.90
N ILE A 11 -6.71 2.64 3.90
CA ILE A 11 -5.75 1.73 4.56
C ILE A 11 -6.45 0.54 5.22
N LEU A 12 -7.57 0.78 5.92
CA LEU A 12 -8.34 -0.30 6.54
C LEU A 12 -9.02 -1.18 5.48
N ALA A 13 -9.49 -0.60 4.37
CA ALA A 13 -10.05 -1.33 3.25
C ALA A 13 -9.01 -2.26 2.62
N THR A 14 -7.81 -1.75 2.30
CA THR A 14 -6.71 -2.56 1.77
C THR A 14 -6.36 -3.72 2.70
N ARG A 15 -6.29 -3.47 4.02
CA ARG A 15 -6.05 -4.52 5.02
C ARG A 15 -7.18 -5.53 5.11
N LEU A 16 -8.44 -5.08 5.08
CA LEU A 16 -9.62 -5.93 5.09
C LEU A 16 -9.62 -6.88 3.88
N LEU A 17 -9.41 -6.34 2.68
CA LEU A 17 -9.44 -7.11 1.43
C LEU A 17 -8.28 -8.10 1.34
N ALA A 18 -7.08 -7.70 1.78
CA ALA A 18 -5.95 -8.62 1.88
C ALA A 18 -6.25 -9.80 2.83
N ARG A 19 -6.81 -9.52 4.02
CA ARG A 19 -7.21 -10.57 4.97
C ARG A 19 -8.35 -11.44 4.45
N LEU A 20 -9.30 -10.84 3.73
CA LEU A 20 -10.40 -11.58 3.12
C LEU A 20 -9.88 -12.58 2.10
N ARG A 21 -9.00 -12.14 1.19
CA ARG A 21 -8.32 -13.01 0.23
C ARG A 21 -7.57 -14.14 0.93
N ASP A 22 -6.79 -13.84 1.97
CA ASP A 22 -6.02 -14.87 2.68
C ASP A 22 -6.93 -15.88 3.41
N ALA A 23 -8.11 -15.44 3.89
CA ALA A 23 -9.05 -16.29 4.61
C ALA A 23 -9.94 -17.15 3.70
N VAL A 24 -10.33 -16.64 2.52
CA VAL A 24 -11.34 -17.30 1.66
C VAL A 24 -10.85 -17.62 0.24
N GLY A 25 -9.63 -17.20 -0.12
CA GLY A 25 -9.03 -17.46 -1.43
C GLY A 25 -9.65 -16.68 -2.59
N VAL A 26 -10.47 -15.66 -2.31
CA VAL A 26 -11.15 -14.85 -3.33
C VAL A 26 -10.61 -13.43 -3.30
N ASP A 27 -10.15 -12.94 -4.45
CA ASP A 27 -9.74 -11.55 -4.60
C ASP A 27 -10.95 -10.66 -4.89
N VAL A 28 -11.18 -9.68 -4.02
CA VAL A 28 -12.29 -8.74 -4.11
C VAL A 28 -11.71 -7.35 -4.37
N PRO A 29 -12.06 -6.68 -5.49
CA PRO A 29 -11.50 -5.39 -5.82
C PRO A 29 -12.02 -4.32 -4.86
N ALA A 30 -11.19 -3.34 -4.53
CA ALA A 30 -11.56 -2.27 -3.60
C ALA A 30 -12.81 -1.49 -4.02
N VAL A 31 -13.08 -1.38 -5.32
CA VAL A 31 -14.29 -0.75 -5.85
C VAL A 31 -15.58 -1.46 -5.39
N ALA A 32 -15.53 -2.77 -5.16
CA ALA A 32 -16.70 -3.51 -4.67
C ALA A 32 -17.04 -3.14 -3.22
N LEU A 33 -16.04 -2.88 -2.38
CA LEU A 33 -16.27 -2.38 -1.01
C LEU A 33 -16.82 -0.95 -1.02
N LEU A 34 -16.39 -0.12 -1.99
CA LEU A 34 -16.95 1.23 -2.17
C LEU A 34 -18.43 1.18 -2.59
N ALA A 35 -18.77 0.27 -3.51
CA ALA A 35 -20.15 0.07 -3.99
C ALA A 35 -21.06 -0.62 -2.96
N GLY A 36 -20.51 -1.55 -2.17
CA GLY A 36 -21.21 -2.34 -1.17
C GLY A 36 -20.50 -2.34 0.18
N PRO A 37 -20.62 -1.27 0.98
CA PRO A 37 -19.82 -1.04 2.18
C PRO A 37 -20.30 -1.81 3.42
N THR A 38 -21.08 -2.87 3.25
CA THR A 38 -21.60 -3.67 4.37
C THR A 38 -21.07 -5.11 4.28
N VAL A 39 -21.00 -5.79 5.42
CA VAL A 39 -20.53 -7.19 5.48
C VAL A 39 -21.39 -8.11 4.60
N GLY A 40 -22.71 -7.91 4.58
CA GLY A 40 -23.62 -8.72 3.75
C GLY A 40 -23.39 -8.54 2.25
N GLN A 41 -23.13 -7.30 1.80
CA GLN A 41 -22.81 -7.03 0.40
C GLN A 41 -21.43 -7.60 0.02
N LEU A 42 -20.45 -7.48 0.90
CA LEU A 42 -19.12 -8.04 0.68
C LEU A 42 -19.17 -9.58 0.62
N ALA A 43 -19.98 -10.22 1.46
CA ALA A 43 -20.20 -11.66 1.42
C ALA A 43 -20.85 -12.11 0.10
N ALA A 44 -21.87 -11.39 -0.37
CA ALA A 44 -22.49 -11.66 -1.66
C ALA A 44 -21.50 -11.52 -2.84
N GLU A 45 -20.59 -10.54 -2.76
CA GLU A 45 -19.53 -10.36 -3.76
C GLU A 45 -18.51 -11.52 -3.75
N VAL A 46 -18.15 -12.01 -2.57
CA VAL A 46 -17.28 -13.20 -2.43
C VAL A 46 -17.94 -14.42 -3.07
N ASP A 47 -19.22 -14.66 -2.79
CA ASP A 47 -19.97 -15.79 -3.34
C ASP A 47 -20.07 -15.72 -4.86
N ARG A 48 -20.27 -14.52 -5.41
CA ARG A 48 -20.31 -14.29 -6.86
C ARG A 48 -18.98 -14.64 -7.55
N ARG A 49 -17.84 -14.38 -6.90
CA ARG A 49 -16.49 -14.57 -7.46
C ARG A 49 -15.88 -15.94 -7.19
N ARG A 50 -16.43 -16.69 -6.23
CA ARG A 50 -15.94 -18.02 -5.86
C ARG A 50 -15.78 -19.00 -7.03
N PRO A 51 -16.69 -19.04 -8.03
CA PRO A 51 -16.53 -19.91 -9.20
C PRO A 51 -15.31 -19.53 -10.06
N GLU A 52 -15.00 -18.24 -10.18
CA GLU A 52 -13.90 -17.70 -10.99
C GLU A 52 -12.53 -17.93 -10.32
N ALA A 53 -12.48 -17.83 -8.99
CA ALA A 53 -11.26 -18.07 -8.20
C ALA A 53 -10.70 -19.50 -8.36
N SER A 54 -11.57 -20.49 -8.57
CA SER A 54 -11.16 -21.88 -8.85
C SER A 54 -10.46 -22.05 -10.19
N VAL A 55 -10.70 -21.15 -11.15
CA VAL A 55 -10.16 -21.23 -12.52
C VAL A 55 -8.89 -20.37 -12.65
N ALA A 56 -8.82 -19.25 -11.93
CA ALA A 56 -7.72 -18.30 -11.95
C ALA A 56 -6.54 -18.66 -11.02
N ALA A 57 -6.64 -19.73 -10.23
CA ALA A 57 -5.59 -20.14 -9.28
C ALA A 57 -4.22 -20.42 -9.93
N GLY A 58 -4.16 -20.58 -11.26
CA GLY A 58 -2.91 -20.72 -12.02
C GLY A 58 -2.21 -19.43 -12.44
N ASP A 59 -2.92 -18.29 -12.47
CA ASP A 59 -2.43 -17.02 -13.04
C ASP A 59 -2.10 -15.95 -11.98
N THR A 60 -2.32 -16.23 -10.70
CA THR A 60 -1.97 -15.29 -9.64
C THR A 60 -0.46 -15.35 -9.39
N PRO A 61 0.30 -14.26 -9.61
CA PRO A 61 1.72 -14.27 -9.32
C PRO A 61 1.95 -14.57 -7.84
N PRO A 62 2.99 -15.35 -7.49
CA PRO A 62 3.30 -15.63 -6.10
C PRO A 62 3.51 -14.32 -5.33
N PRO A 63 3.18 -14.29 -4.03
CA PRO A 63 3.35 -13.09 -3.22
C PRO A 63 4.81 -12.61 -3.30
N LEU A 64 4.97 -11.29 -3.46
CA LEU A 64 6.29 -10.66 -3.47
C LEU A 64 7.03 -11.02 -2.18
N ARG A 65 8.17 -11.70 -2.32
CA ARG A 65 9.03 -12.07 -1.21
C ARG A 65 10.19 -11.09 -1.12
N ILE A 66 10.19 -10.27 -0.07
CA ILE A 66 11.32 -9.39 0.23
C ILE A 66 12.41 -10.23 0.91
N VAL A 67 13.57 -10.35 0.26
CA VAL A 67 14.73 -11.09 0.77
C VAL A 67 15.88 -10.11 0.98
N PRO A 68 16.46 -10.01 2.19
CA PRO A 68 17.64 -9.20 2.42
C PRO A 68 18.84 -9.71 1.61
N ALA A 69 19.59 -8.79 0.99
CA ALA A 69 20.82 -9.07 0.26
C ALA A 69 22.00 -8.25 0.84
N PRO A 70 22.43 -8.53 2.08
CA PRO A 70 23.44 -7.71 2.75
C PRO A 70 24.81 -7.72 2.07
N GLN A 71 25.15 -8.80 1.36
CA GLN A 71 26.39 -8.91 0.59
C GLN A 71 26.42 -7.98 -0.64
N ASP A 72 25.25 -7.59 -1.15
CA ASP A 72 25.08 -6.71 -2.31
C ASP A 72 24.73 -5.28 -1.89
N ARG A 73 24.88 -4.97 -0.60
CA ARG A 73 24.68 -3.63 -0.05
C ARG A 73 25.68 -2.73 -0.78
N PHE A 74 25.16 -1.73 -1.51
CA PHE A 74 25.89 -0.78 -2.37
C PHE A 74 26.13 -1.20 -3.83
N GLU A 75 25.77 -2.42 -4.23
CA GLU A 75 25.77 -2.76 -5.65
C GLU A 75 24.55 -2.13 -6.36
N PRO A 76 24.68 -1.71 -7.63
CA PRO A 76 23.55 -1.20 -8.41
C PRO A 76 22.41 -2.24 -8.50
N PHE A 77 21.17 -1.78 -8.34
CA PHE A 77 19.97 -2.60 -8.47
C PHE A 77 18.93 -1.91 -9.34
N PRO A 78 18.03 -2.66 -10.00
CA PRO A 78 16.97 -2.06 -10.81
C PRO A 78 16.06 -1.21 -9.92
N LEU A 79 15.90 0.06 -10.30
CA LEU A 79 14.89 0.94 -9.71
C LEU A 79 13.50 0.43 -10.05
N THR A 80 12.58 0.54 -9.10
CA THR A 80 11.15 0.44 -9.40
C THR A 80 10.70 1.54 -10.35
N GLU A 81 9.60 1.34 -11.07
CA GLU A 81 9.03 2.35 -11.98
C GLU A 81 8.84 3.72 -11.30
N ILE A 82 8.36 3.72 -10.05
CA ILE A 82 8.16 4.97 -9.31
C ILE A 82 9.49 5.64 -8.93
N GLN A 83 10.52 4.86 -8.60
CA GLN A 83 11.86 5.40 -8.34
C GLN A 83 12.49 5.97 -9.62
N GLN A 84 12.29 5.33 -10.78
CA GLN A 84 12.72 5.88 -12.07
C GLN A 84 11.98 7.19 -12.39
N ALA A 85 10.66 7.22 -12.17
CA ALA A 85 9.86 8.42 -12.37
C ALA A 85 10.33 9.58 -11.49
N TYR A 86 10.62 9.33 -10.21
CA TYR A 86 11.20 10.36 -9.33
C TYR A 86 12.60 10.78 -9.75
N TRP A 87 13.45 9.86 -10.19
CA TRP A 87 14.79 10.17 -10.65
C TRP A 87 14.78 11.06 -11.90
N ILE A 88 13.91 10.77 -12.87
CA ILE A 88 13.72 11.58 -14.07
C ILE A 88 13.07 12.92 -13.73
N GLY A 89 11.95 12.88 -12.99
CA GLY A 89 11.18 14.07 -12.63
C GLY A 89 11.90 15.02 -11.67
N GLY A 90 12.93 14.54 -10.96
CA GLY A 90 13.79 15.37 -10.13
C GLY A 90 14.82 16.19 -10.92
N ALA A 91 14.98 15.98 -12.24
CA ALA A 91 15.89 16.78 -13.05
C ALA A 91 15.40 18.23 -13.21
N ALA A 92 16.34 19.19 -13.22
CA ALA A 92 16.04 20.62 -13.29
C ALA A 92 15.26 21.06 -14.55
N ASP A 93 15.21 20.21 -15.58
CA ASP A 93 14.48 20.47 -16.82
C ASP A 93 12.96 20.28 -16.69
N PHE A 94 12.46 19.75 -15.55
CA PHE A 94 11.03 19.62 -15.28
C PHE A 94 10.48 20.78 -14.46
N GLU A 95 9.27 21.21 -14.78
CA GLU A 95 8.49 22.17 -13.98
C GLU A 95 8.14 21.50 -12.64
N LEU A 96 8.81 21.91 -11.54
CA LEU A 96 8.86 21.26 -10.20
C LEU A 96 9.92 20.16 -10.03
N GLY A 97 10.85 20.01 -10.97
CA GLY A 97 12.10 19.27 -10.75
C GLY A 97 12.99 19.96 -9.71
N ASP A 98 13.96 19.22 -9.18
CA ASP A 98 14.86 19.66 -8.10
C ASP A 98 14.17 20.12 -6.80
N VAL A 99 12.87 19.81 -6.64
CA VAL A 99 12.13 20.07 -5.40
C VAL A 99 12.15 18.82 -4.53
N SER A 100 12.91 18.86 -3.44
CA SER A 100 12.91 17.78 -2.45
C SER A 100 11.63 17.77 -1.60
N MET A 101 11.32 16.61 -1.02
CA MET A 101 10.21 16.47 -0.08
C MET A 101 10.54 17.19 1.22
N HIS A 102 9.80 18.26 1.54
CA HIS A 102 9.93 18.98 2.80
C HIS A 102 8.69 18.74 3.66
N PHE A 103 8.90 18.52 4.97
CA PHE A 103 7.84 18.60 5.97
C PHE A 103 8.34 19.41 7.16
N TYR A 104 7.44 20.12 7.83
CA TYR A 104 7.73 20.90 9.03
C TYR A 104 6.99 20.29 10.21
N GLN A 105 7.67 20.17 11.34
CA GLN A 105 7.09 19.75 12.60
C GLN A 105 7.52 20.72 13.69
N GLU A 106 6.56 21.17 14.50
CA GLU A 106 6.80 21.98 15.69
C GLU A 106 6.63 21.11 16.93
N ILE A 107 7.57 21.22 17.87
CA ILE A 107 7.59 20.44 19.11
C ILE A 107 7.84 21.40 20.26
N ASP A 108 6.92 21.45 21.22
CA ASP A 108 7.05 22.20 22.47
C ASP A 108 7.27 21.24 23.64
N GLY A 109 8.27 21.50 24.47
CA GLY A 109 8.66 20.64 25.59
C GLY A 109 9.71 21.28 26.49
N LYS A 110 9.63 21.01 27.80
CA LYS A 110 10.53 21.63 28.80
C LYS A 110 11.96 21.07 28.80
N ASP A 111 12.12 19.79 28.48
CA ASP A 111 13.39 19.05 28.58
C ASP A 111 13.69 18.29 27.28
N LEU A 112 13.50 18.93 26.13
CA LEU A 112 13.77 18.32 24.82
C LEU A 112 15.28 18.07 24.66
N ASP A 113 15.66 16.80 24.59
CA ASP A 113 17.03 16.39 24.27
C ASP A 113 17.29 16.55 22.76
N LEU A 114 17.85 17.70 22.39
CA LEU A 114 18.18 18.03 21.00
C LEU A 114 19.24 17.10 20.41
N ALA A 115 20.22 16.69 21.21
CA ALA A 115 21.30 15.81 20.72
C ALA A 115 20.76 14.44 20.30
N ARG A 116 19.75 13.93 21.02
CA ARG A 116 19.06 12.69 20.64
C ARG A 116 18.12 12.88 19.45
N LEU A 117 17.57 14.07 19.24
CA LEU A 117 16.67 14.34 18.12
C LEU A 117 17.43 14.41 16.78
N GLU A 118 18.69 14.85 16.80
CA GLU A 118 19.53 15.00 15.61
C GLU A 118 20.34 13.74 15.23
N ALA A 119 20.40 12.73 16.10
CA ALA A 119 21.18 11.50 15.93
C ALA A 119 20.40 10.38 15.20
#